data_AF-A0A928MJU1-F1
#
_entry.id   AF-A0A928MJU1-F1
#
_cell.length_a   1.000
_cell.length_b   1.000
_cell.length_c   1.000
_cell.angle_alpha   90.00
_cell.angle_beta   90.00
_cell.angle_gamma   90.00
#
_symmetry.space_group_name_H-M   'P 1'
#
loop_
_entity.id
_entity.type
_entity.pdbx_description
1 polymer ?
#
loop_
_entity_poly.entity_id
_entity_poly.type
_entity_poly.pdbx_seq_one_letter_code
_entity_poly.pdbx_strand_id
1 'polypeptide(L)' 'MNWFNAQFDKGKDFEVSEKQYEELVGKSIPSTHYIKYSSPIAKLAKKKNYKITVDEKPVIKKTLLFQIEKQKK' A
#
# COMPACT_ATOMS: atom_id res chain seq x y z
N MET A 1 14.10 -4.92 14.30
CA MET A 1 13.80 -6.06 13.39
C MET A 1 12.94 -5.52 12.26
N ASN A 2 13.34 -5.67 10.99
CA ASN A 2 12.60 -5.09 9.86
C ASN A 2 11.25 -5.80 9.69
N TRP A 3 10.12 -5.08 9.74
CA TRP A 3 8.76 -5.65 9.71
C TRP A 3 8.56 -6.59 8.50
N PHE A 4 9.12 -6.22 7.34
CA PHE A 4 9.05 -7.04 6.13
C PHE A 4 9.72 -8.41 6.30
N ASN A 5 10.88 -8.49 6.96
CA ASN A 5 11.52 -9.78 7.23
C ASN A 5 10.61 -10.68 8.05
N ALA A 6 9.99 -10.13 9.10
CA ALA A 6 9.09 -10.89 9.96
C ALA A 6 7.85 -11.40 9.21
N GLN A 7 7.34 -10.66 8.21
CA GLN A 7 6.23 -11.17 7.39
C GLN A 7 6.68 -12.23 6.39
N PHE A 8 7.82 -12.02 5.70
CA PHE A 8 8.37 -13.02 4.79
C PHE A 8 8.70 -14.34 5.51
N ASP A 9 9.17 -14.29 6.75
CA ASP A 9 9.50 -15.47 7.55
C ASP A 9 8.27 -16.30 7.96
N LYS A 10 7.06 -15.72 7.93
CA LYS A 10 5.82 -16.46 8.21
C LYS A 10 5.39 -17.39 7.07
N GLY A 11 5.94 -17.22 5.87
CA GLY A 11 5.62 -18.08 4.72
C GLY A 11 4.18 -17.95 4.20
N LYS A 12 3.48 -16.84 4.52
CA LYS A 12 2.12 -16.56 4.04
C LYS A 12 2.12 -15.30 3.18
N ASP A 13 1.09 -15.16 2.35
CA ASP A 13 0.81 -13.93 1.62
C ASP A 13 0.42 -12.81 2.60
N PHE A 14 0.83 -11.59 2.29
CA PHE A 14 0.50 -10.42 3.08
C PHE A 14 0.37 -9.19 2.19
N GLU A 15 -0.49 -8.27 2.61
CA GLU A 15 -0.73 -7.01 1.93
C GLU A 15 -0.16 -5.86 2.77
N VAL A 16 0.27 -4.80 2.08
CA VAL A 16 0.72 -3.56 2.69
C VAL A 16 0.02 -2.41 2.00
N SER A 17 -0.77 -1.65 2.75
CA SER A 17 -1.38 -0.43 2.24
C SER A 17 -0.32 0.68 2.04
N GLU A 18 -0.60 1.65 1.18
CA GLU A 18 0.28 2.80 0.96
C GLU A 18 0.64 3.53 2.26
N LYS A 19 -0.37 3.75 3.13
CA LYS A 19 -0.17 4.39 4.43
C LYS A 19 0.75 3.56 5.34
N GLN A 20 0.53 2.25 5.43
CA GLN A 20 1.41 1.38 6.22
C GLN A 20 2.83 1.33 5.66
N TYR A 21 2.98 1.31 4.33
CA TYR A 21 4.29 1.37 3.70
C TYR A 21 5.02 2.66 4.09
N GLU A 22 4.34 3.80 4.04
CA GLU A 22 4.90 5.09 4.43
C GLU A 22 5.27 5.15 5.91
N GLU A 23 4.43 4.60 6.80
CA GLU A 23 4.75 4.50 8.23
C GLU A 23 5.97 3.58 8.50
N LEU A 24 6.14 2.51 7.72
CA LEU A 24 7.23 1.54 7.89
C LEU A 24 8.56 2.00 7.24
N VAL A 25 8.49 2.71 6.12
CA VAL A 25 9.65 3.09 5.29
C VAL A 25 9.99 4.57 5.40
N GLY A 26 9.06 5.39 5.90
CA GLY A 26 9.18 6.86 5.99
C GLY A 26 9.04 7.57 4.64
N LYS A 27 8.60 6.87 3.60
CA LYS A 27 8.45 7.38 2.23
C LYS A 27 7.27 6.71 1.53
N SER A 28 6.62 7.44 0.63
CA SER A 28 5.56 6.91 -0.22
C SER A 28 6.06 5.76 -1.11
N ILE A 29 5.14 4.92 -1.57
CA ILE A 29 5.46 3.81 -2.47
C ILE A 29 6.03 4.40 -3.77
N PRO A 30 7.25 3.99 -4.20
CA PRO A 30 7.85 4.46 -5.44
C PRO A 30 7.16 3.84 -6.66
N SER A 31 7.64 4.16 -7.87
CA SER A 31 7.02 3.66 -9.11
C SER A 31 6.86 2.13 -9.13
N THR A 32 5.75 1.68 -9.70
CA THR A 32 5.36 0.27 -9.77
C THR A 32 6.45 -0.62 -10.39
N HIS A 33 7.21 -0.13 -11.36
CA HIS A 33 8.34 -0.88 -11.92
C HIS A 33 9.50 -1.00 -10.91
N TYR A 34 9.88 0.10 -10.27
CA TYR A 34 10.99 0.10 -9.31
C TYR A 34 10.69 -0.79 -8.09
N ILE A 35 9.49 -0.69 -7.51
CA ILE A 35 9.12 -1.46 -6.32
C ILE A 35 9.09 -2.97 -6.59
N LYS A 36 8.71 -3.39 -7.80
CA LYS A 36 8.63 -4.81 -8.20
C LYS A 36 9.99 -5.45 -8.49
N TYR A 37 10.95 -4.69 -9.03
CA TYR A 37 12.17 -5.29 -9.61
C TYR A 37 13.47 -4.81 -8.97
N SER A 38 13.56 -3.53 -8.60
CA SER A 38 14.84 -2.88 -8.29
C SER A 38 14.98 -2.46 -6.83
N SER A 39 13.86 -2.33 -6.11
CA SER A 39 13.85 -1.88 -4.73
C SER A 39 14.56 -2.85 -3.78
N PRO A 40 15.03 -2.39 -2.61
CA PRO A 40 15.54 -3.27 -1.56
C PRO A 40 14.53 -4.35 -1.15
N ILE A 41 13.23 -4.02 -1.16
CA ILE A 41 12.14 -4.95 -0.83
C ILE A 41 11.97 -6.00 -1.94
N ALA A 42 12.12 -5.64 -3.22
CA ALA A 42 12.09 -6.60 -4.33
C ALA A 42 13.21 -7.65 -4.20
N LYS A 43 14.42 -7.20 -3.88
CA LYS A 43 15.56 -8.10 -3.64
C LYS A 43 15.29 -9.06 -2.48
N LEU A 44 14.70 -8.54 -1.41
CA LEU A 44 14.34 -9.32 -0.24
C LEU A 44 13.23 -10.34 -0.55
N ALA A 45 12.17 -9.93 -1.23
CA ALA A 45 11.08 -10.79 -1.67
C ALA A 45 11.61 -11.94 -2.53
N LYS A 46 12.47 -11.64 -3.52
CA LYS A 46 13.10 -12.66 -4.37
C LYS A 46 13.93 -13.66 -3.57
N LYS A 47 14.73 -13.18 -2.59
CA LYS A 47 15.51 -14.06 -1.70
C LYS A 47 14.62 -15.01 -0.89
N LYS A 48 13.37 -14.61 -0.64
CA LYS A 48 12.39 -15.35 0.14
C LYS A 48 11.34 -16.08 -0.72
N ASN A 49 11.53 -16.15 -2.05
CA ASN A 49 10.59 -16.73 -3.02
C ASN A 49 9.21 -16.06 -3.07
N TYR A 50 9.13 -14.76 -2.81
CA TYR A 50 7.92 -13.95 -2.97
C TYR A 50 7.92 -13.16 -4.26
N LYS A 51 6.74 -12.97 -4.85
CA LYS A 51 6.50 -12.07 -5.99
C LYS A 51 5.70 -10.87 -5.53
N ILE A 52 6.19 -9.67 -5.84
CA ILE A 52 5.48 -8.42 -5.52
C ILE A 52 4.48 -8.11 -6.65
N THR A 53 3.22 -7.93 -6.28
CA THR A 53 2.18 -7.33 -7.12
C THR A 53 1.85 -5.95 -6.56
N VAL A 54 1.47 -5.03 -7.45
CA VAL A 54 0.99 -3.70 -7.07
C VAL A 54 -0.37 -3.56 -7.74
N ASP A 55 -1.38 -3.32 -6.93
CA ASP A 55 -2.76 -3.14 -7.36
C ASP A 55 -3.18 -1.69 -7.05
N GLU A 56 -3.31 -0.89 -8.11
CA GLU A 56 -3.69 0.52 -8.03
C GLU A 56 -5.21 0.60 -8.19
N LYS A 57 -5.92 0.45 -7.07
CA LYS A 57 -7.39 0.59 -7.08
C LYS A 57 -7.78 2.07 -7.04
N PRO A 58 -8.67 2.55 -7.92
CA PRO A 58 -9.21 3.90 -7.81
C PRO A 58 -10.01 4.02 -6.50
N VAL A 59 -9.51 4.82 -5.58
CA VAL A 59 -10.20 5.11 -4.31
C VAL A 59 -11.35 6.07 -4.61
N ILE A 60 -12.59 5.57 -4.56
CA ILE A 60 -13.78 6.42 -4.69
C ILE A 60 -13.89 7.28 -3.42
N LYS A 61 -13.57 8.57 -3.53
CA LYS A 61 -13.84 9.54 -2.44
C LYS A 61 -15.33 9.85 -2.41
N LYS A 62 -16.01 9.49 -1.31
CA LYS A 62 -17.42 9.85 -1.05
C LYS A 62 -17.46 11.00 -0.05
N THR A 63 -18.19 12.06 -0.38
CA THR A 63 -18.44 13.19 0.51
C THR A 63 -19.94 13.36 0.67
N LEU A 64 -20.43 13.37 1.92
CA LEU A 64 -21.82 13.71 2.22
C LEU A 64 -21.95 15.23 2.28
N LEU A 65 -22.87 15.77 1.48
CA LEU A 65 -23.20 17.19 1.47
C LEU A 65 -24.62 17.36 1.99
N PHE A 66 -24.78 18.07 3.10
CA PHE A 66 -26.08 18.42 3.66
C PHE A 66 -26.37 19.88 3.31
N GLN A 67 -27.48 20.14 2.65
CA GLN A 67 -27.93 21.48 2.29
C GLN A 67 -29.24 21.80 3.03
N ILE A 68 -29.36 23.03 3.53
CA ILE A 68 -30.58 23.51 4.17
C ILE A 68 -31.62 23.75 3.07
N GLU A 69 -32.74 23.03 3.10
CA GLU A 69 -33.89 23.34 2.26
C GLU A 69 -34.46 24.70 2.68
N LYS A 70 -34.28 25.72 1.83
CA LYS A 70 -34.98 26.99 2.01
C LYS A 70 -36.46 26.74 1.74
N GLN A 71 -37.26 26.61 2.81
CA GLN A 71 -38.71 26.63 2.70
C GLN A 71 -39.11 28.00 2.12
N LYS A 72 -39.64 28.00 0.88
CA LYS A 72 -40.30 29.17 0.31
C LYS A 72 -41.56 29.41 1.14
N LYS A 73 -41.60 30.54 1.85
CA LYS A 73 -42.78 31.09 2.54
C LYS A 73 -43.83 31.53 1.52
#